data_AF-A0A7V4NZR2-F1
#
_entry.id   AF-A0A7V4NZR2-F1
#
_cell.length_a   1.000
_cell.length_b   1.000
_cell.length_c   1.000
_cell.angle_alpha   90.00
_cell.angle_beta   90.00
_cell.angle_gamma   90.00
#
_symmetry.space_group_name_H-M   'P 1'
#
loop_
_entity.id
_entity.type
_entity.pdbx_description
1 polymer ?
#
loop_
_entity_poly.entity_id
_entity_poly.type
_entity_poly.pdbx_seq_one_letter_code
_entity_poly.pdbx_strand_id
1 'polypeptide(L)'
;MHPVPRFSTLIVMLCASTALADNAFNRCGRLVSGVECVLFESDTGGLFVLSDHGQFNVGDRVRVRGTLVSNCISICMQGNGCIDVSSIEPCLPAFNACGLLIQGTECVLLRTNSGATYALSDLGDFGAGDRVRVRGVIDADCVSICQEGDGCIQVESIRACRGGIGGPGGRPPWCGVGIQLLPAAALGMIGMRRSIRRTNRRQP
;
A
#
# COMPACT_ATOMS: atom_id res chain seq x y z
N MET A 1 78.49 10.44 -9.68
CA MET A 1 77.54 10.39 -8.56
C MET A 1 76.15 10.53 -9.14
N HIS A 2 75.42 9.42 -9.29
CA HIS A 2 74.04 9.42 -9.79
C HIS A 2 73.08 9.09 -8.64
N PRO A 3 72.03 9.90 -8.40
CA PRO A 3 71.05 9.62 -7.37
C PRO A 3 70.11 8.48 -7.81
N VAL A 4 69.91 7.52 -6.90
CA VAL A 4 69.00 6.38 -7.08
C VAL A 4 67.57 6.84 -6.72
N PRO A 5 66.56 6.62 -7.58
CA PRO A 5 65.18 6.98 -7.26
C PRO A 5 64.58 6.00 -6.24
N ARG A 6 64.07 6.54 -5.13
CA ARG A 6 63.25 5.81 -4.15
C ARG A 6 61.84 5.66 -4.73
N PHE A 7 61.51 4.46 -5.21
CA PHE A 7 60.15 4.10 -5.57
C PHE A 7 59.32 3.93 -4.30
N SER A 8 58.47 4.93 -4.03
CA SER A 8 57.47 4.90 -2.97
C SER A 8 56.35 3.95 -3.38
N THR A 9 56.33 2.76 -2.78
CA THR A 9 55.35 1.71 -3.06
C THR A 9 53.97 2.11 -2.51
N LEU A 10 53.07 2.50 -3.42
CA LEU A 10 51.69 2.86 -3.10
C LEU A 10 50.86 1.57 -2.97
N ILE A 11 50.58 1.17 -1.73
CA ILE A 11 49.75 0.01 -1.39
C ILE A 11 48.29 0.37 -1.70
N VAL A 12 47.77 -0.11 -2.83
CA VAL A 12 46.34 -0.03 -3.16
C VAL A 12 45.62 -1.16 -2.43
N MET A 13 44.95 -0.82 -1.33
CA MET A 13 44.14 -1.75 -0.55
C MET A 13 42.80 -1.99 -1.29
N LEU A 14 42.72 -3.06 -2.08
CA LEU A 14 41.47 -3.53 -2.66
C LEU A 14 40.56 -4.08 -1.55
N CYS A 15 39.52 -3.32 -1.18
CA CYS A 15 38.40 -3.86 -0.44
C CYS A 15 37.61 -4.81 -1.35
N ALA A 16 37.87 -6.12 -1.25
CA ALA A 16 37.01 -7.13 -1.87
C ALA A 16 35.72 -7.22 -1.04
N SER A 17 34.68 -6.49 -1.46
CA SER A 17 33.33 -6.68 -0.92
C SER A 17 32.83 -8.03 -1.40
N THR A 18 32.83 -9.05 -0.53
CA THR A 18 32.08 -10.28 -0.80
C THR A 18 30.60 -9.93 -0.78
N ALA A 19 30.01 -9.72 -1.95
CA ALA A 19 28.57 -9.68 -2.08
C ALA A 19 28.06 -11.10 -1.79
N LEU A 20 27.54 -11.32 -0.58
CA LEU A 20 26.71 -12.47 -0.32
C LEU A 20 25.56 -12.38 -1.31
N ALA A 21 25.47 -13.35 -2.22
CA ALA A 21 24.31 -13.47 -3.09
C ALA A 21 23.09 -13.57 -2.18
N ASP A 22 22.30 -12.50 -2.15
CA ASP A 22 21.13 -12.43 -1.29
C ASP A 22 20.08 -13.38 -1.87
N ASN A 23 20.08 -14.60 -1.34
CA ASN A 23 19.10 -15.63 -1.70
C ASN A 23 17.77 -15.40 -0.96
N ALA A 24 17.59 -14.26 -0.26
CA ALA A 24 16.32 -13.92 0.35
C ALA A 24 15.23 -13.81 -0.71
N PHE A 25 14.20 -14.63 -0.55
CA PHE A 25 13.01 -14.62 -1.36
C PHE A 25 11.91 -13.87 -0.61
N ASN A 26 11.26 -12.90 -1.26
CA ASN A 26 10.09 -12.18 -0.72
C ASN A 26 9.25 -11.68 -1.89
N ARG A 27 8.30 -12.50 -2.33
CA ARG A 27 7.46 -12.23 -3.51
C ARG A 27 6.03 -12.70 -3.29
N CYS A 28 5.13 -12.04 -4.01
CA CYS A 28 3.76 -12.49 -4.16
C CYS A 28 3.63 -13.39 -5.38
N GLY A 29 2.61 -14.24 -5.36
CA GLY A 29 2.32 -15.18 -6.43
C GLY A 29 1.08 -15.99 -6.12
N ARG A 30 0.84 -17.03 -6.91
CA ARG A 30 -0.27 -17.97 -6.71
C ARG A 30 0.25 -19.37 -6.46
N LEU A 31 -0.47 -20.12 -5.63
CA LEU A 31 -0.28 -21.57 -5.55
C LEU A 31 -0.95 -22.24 -6.74
N VAL A 32 -0.22 -23.03 -7.51
CA VAL A 32 -0.69 -23.72 -8.71
C VAL A 32 -0.48 -25.22 -8.56
N SER A 33 -1.31 -26.02 -9.22
CA SER A 33 -1.13 -27.47 -9.24
C SER A 33 -0.01 -27.83 -10.20
N GLY A 34 1.06 -28.44 -9.68
CA GLY A 34 2.00 -29.23 -10.45
C GLY A 34 1.46 -30.63 -10.71
N VAL A 35 2.29 -31.48 -11.34
CA VAL A 35 1.91 -32.88 -11.63
C VAL A 35 1.81 -33.72 -10.36
N GLU A 36 2.68 -33.49 -9.38
CA GLU A 36 2.72 -34.26 -8.12
C GLU A 36 2.68 -33.38 -6.86
N CYS A 37 2.74 -32.04 -7.00
CA CYS A 37 2.91 -31.11 -5.88
C CYS A 37 2.17 -29.79 -6.11
N VAL A 38 1.95 -29.05 -5.03
CA VAL A 38 1.60 -27.62 -5.09
C VAL A 38 2.88 -26.82 -5.34
N LEU A 39 2.84 -25.93 -6.34
CA LEU A 39 3.96 -25.07 -6.71
C LEU A 39 3.58 -23.61 -6.51
N PHE A 40 4.56 -22.76 -6.27
CA PHE A 40 4.38 -21.32 -6.18
C PHE A 40 4.80 -20.65 -7.49
N GLU A 41 3.83 -20.07 -8.20
CA GLU A 41 4.05 -19.24 -9.38
C GLU A 41 4.20 -17.79 -8.94
N SER A 42 5.41 -17.24 -9.04
CA SER A 42 5.70 -15.86 -8.64
C SER A 42 5.10 -14.86 -9.64
N ASP A 43 4.59 -13.73 -9.16
CA ASP A 43 4.07 -12.64 -10.00
C ASP A 43 5.16 -12.04 -10.92
N THR A 44 6.44 -12.17 -10.55
CA THR A 44 7.58 -11.76 -11.38
C THR A 44 8.03 -12.84 -12.36
N GLY A 45 7.30 -13.96 -12.43
CA GLY A 45 7.67 -15.16 -13.17
C GLY A 45 8.49 -16.16 -12.34
N GLY A 46 8.53 -17.39 -12.83
CA GLY A 46 9.19 -18.52 -12.19
C GLY A 46 8.21 -19.39 -11.38
N LEU A 47 8.52 -20.67 -11.31
CA LEU A 47 7.74 -21.68 -10.63
C LEU A 47 8.63 -22.36 -9.58
N PHE A 48 8.21 -22.34 -8.33
CA PHE A 48 9.06 -22.76 -7.21
C PHE A 48 8.37 -23.82 -6.37
N VAL A 49 9.16 -24.78 -5.88
CA VAL A 49 8.70 -25.74 -4.88
C VAL A 49 8.79 -25.09 -3.51
N LEU A 50 7.73 -25.14 -2.71
CA LEU A 50 7.75 -24.65 -1.33
C LEU A 50 8.11 -25.78 -0.38
N SER A 51 8.96 -25.51 0.62
CA SER A 51 9.20 -26.49 1.71
C SER A 51 7.96 -26.69 2.59
N ASP A 52 7.14 -25.64 2.74
CA ASP A 52 5.84 -25.67 3.41
C ASP A 52 4.90 -24.63 2.77
N HIS A 53 3.63 -25.00 2.57
CA HIS A 53 2.57 -24.10 2.10
C HIS A 53 1.49 -23.84 3.16
N GLY A 54 1.66 -24.35 4.38
CA GLY A 54 0.75 -24.14 5.50
C GLY A 54 -0.70 -24.55 5.18
N GLN A 55 -1.65 -23.67 5.48
CA GLN A 55 -3.09 -23.90 5.28
C GLN A 55 -3.59 -23.41 3.91
N PHE A 56 -2.70 -22.97 3.02
CA PHE A 56 -3.09 -22.42 1.73
C PHE A 56 -3.30 -23.53 0.70
N ASN A 57 -4.24 -23.31 -0.21
CA ASN A 57 -4.65 -24.25 -1.24
C ASN A 57 -4.27 -23.76 -2.64
N VAL A 58 -4.27 -24.67 -3.61
CA VAL A 58 -4.12 -24.31 -5.03
C VAL A 58 -5.18 -23.27 -5.42
N GLY A 59 -4.74 -22.20 -6.08
CA GLY A 59 -5.54 -21.04 -6.47
C GLY A 59 -5.32 -19.82 -5.57
N ASP A 60 -4.90 -20.04 -4.32
CA ASP A 60 -4.70 -18.97 -3.34
C ASP A 60 -3.55 -18.05 -3.77
N ARG A 61 -3.74 -16.75 -3.53
CA ARG A 61 -2.73 -15.73 -3.77
C ARG A 61 -1.99 -15.45 -2.47
N VAL A 62 -0.69 -15.75 -2.45
CA VAL A 62 0.12 -15.77 -1.24
C VAL A 62 1.40 -14.98 -1.42
N ARG A 63 1.91 -14.44 -0.31
CA ARG A 63 3.23 -13.82 -0.22
C ARG A 63 4.13 -14.80 0.51
N VAL A 64 5.17 -15.23 -0.19
CA VAL A 64 6.15 -16.19 0.34
C VAL A 64 7.42 -15.44 0.68
N ARG A 65 7.90 -15.61 1.92
CA ARG A 65 9.23 -15.17 2.36
C ARG A 65 10.05 -16.40 2.72
N GLY A 66 11.34 -16.38 2.40
CA GLY A 66 12.20 -17.54 2.59
C GLY A 66 13.58 -17.40 1.97
N THR A 67 14.24 -18.53 1.76
CA THR A 67 15.54 -18.60 1.06
C THR A 67 15.38 -19.41 -0.23
N LEU A 68 15.77 -18.83 -1.37
CA LEU A 68 15.77 -19.53 -2.64
C LEU A 68 16.98 -20.46 -2.76
N VAL A 69 16.73 -21.75 -2.99
CA VAL A 69 17.72 -22.79 -3.23
C VAL A 69 17.60 -23.24 -4.68
N SER A 70 18.44 -22.69 -5.56
CA SER A 70 18.36 -22.93 -7.01
C SER A 70 18.64 -24.39 -7.41
N ASN A 71 19.43 -25.12 -6.63
CA ASN A 71 19.87 -26.49 -6.94
C ASN A 71 19.26 -27.54 -6.01
N CYS A 72 18.04 -27.33 -5.54
CA CYS A 72 17.36 -28.34 -4.73
C CYS A 72 16.94 -29.54 -5.59
N ILE A 73 16.94 -30.73 -4.99
CA ILE A 73 16.33 -31.92 -5.57
C ILE A 73 14.92 -32.03 -4.99
N SER A 74 13.91 -31.98 -5.84
CA SER A 74 12.51 -32.11 -5.44
C SER A 74 11.83 -33.28 -6.15
N ILE A 75 10.94 -33.97 -5.44
CA ILE A 75 10.08 -35.02 -5.99
C ILE A 75 9.18 -34.50 -7.12
N CYS A 76 8.86 -33.21 -7.11
CA CYS A 76 7.95 -32.62 -8.09
C CYS A 76 8.55 -32.59 -9.51
N MET A 77 9.87 -32.77 -9.64
CA MET A 77 10.65 -32.73 -10.90
C MET A 77 10.33 -31.52 -11.80
N GLN A 78 9.80 -30.45 -11.22
CA GLN A 78 9.32 -29.24 -11.88
C GLN A 78 9.74 -28.01 -11.08
N GLY A 79 9.97 -26.91 -11.79
CA GLY A 79 10.28 -25.61 -11.22
C GLY A 79 11.70 -25.13 -11.48
N ASN A 80 11.95 -23.89 -11.10
CA ASN A 80 13.21 -23.16 -11.23
C ASN A 80 14.08 -23.24 -9.96
N GLY A 81 13.57 -23.88 -8.90
CA GLY A 81 14.24 -24.05 -7.61
C GLY A 81 13.25 -24.32 -6.48
N CYS A 82 13.76 -24.41 -5.25
CA CYS A 82 12.95 -24.53 -4.04
C CYS A 82 13.07 -23.28 -3.19
N ILE A 83 12.01 -22.94 -2.49
CA ILE A 83 12.03 -21.89 -1.47
C ILE A 83 11.91 -22.60 -0.13
N ASP A 84 12.94 -22.42 0.69
CA ASP A 84 12.83 -22.75 2.11
C ASP A 84 12.02 -21.65 2.80
N VAL A 85 10.74 -21.93 3.05
CA VAL A 85 9.74 -20.96 3.48
C VAL A 85 9.94 -20.59 4.94
N SER A 86 10.16 -19.30 5.21
CA SER A 86 10.17 -18.75 6.56
C SER A 86 8.80 -18.22 6.99
N SER A 87 8.01 -17.72 6.04
CA SER A 87 6.61 -17.33 6.27
C SER A 87 5.81 -17.34 4.98
N ILE A 88 4.56 -17.76 5.06
CA ILE A 88 3.57 -17.67 3.99
C ILE A 88 2.31 -16.99 4.54
N GLU A 89 1.86 -15.94 3.87
CA GLU A 89 0.72 -15.11 4.28
C GLU A 89 -0.16 -14.78 3.05
N PRO A 90 -1.43 -14.40 3.20
CA PRO A 90 -2.23 -13.97 2.05
C PRO A 90 -1.57 -12.79 1.34
N CYS A 91 -1.33 -12.89 0.02
CA CYS A 91 -0.91 -11.73 -0.76
C CYS A 91 -2.12 -10.96 -1.23
N LEU A 92 -2.61 -10.13 -0.32
CA LEU A 92 -3.58 -9.09 -0.59
C LEU A 92 -3.02 -8.10 -1.64
N PRO A 93 -3.88 -7.50 -2.48
CA PRO A 93 -3.44 -6.61 -3.54
C PRO A 93 -2.76 -5.38 -2.97
N ALA A 94 -1.53 -5.12 -3.44
CA ALA A 94 -0.79 -3.93 -3.06
C ALA A 94 -1.53 -2.69 -3.58
N PHE A 95 -1.85 -1.79 -2.66
CA PHE A 95 -2.41 -0.48 -2.95
C PHE A 95 -1.28 0.56 -3.06
N ASN A 96 -1.31 1.38 -4.11
CA ASN A 96 -0.37 2.49 -4.27
C ASN A 96 -0.97 3.58 -5.15
N ALA A 97 -1.90 4.36 -4.61
CA ALA A 97 -2.60 5.40 -5.34
C ALA A 97 -2.58 6.74 -4.61
N CYS A 98 -2.82 7.81 -5.37
CA CYS A 98 -3.14 9.12 -4.81
C CYS A 98 -4.65 9.31 -4.71
N GLY A 99 -5.07 10.08 -3.72
CA GLY A 99 -6.45 10.46 -3.50
C GLY A 99 -6.59 11.69 -2.62
N LEU A 100 -7.84 12.11 -2.42
CA LEU A 100 -8.23 13.15 -1.49
C LEU A 100 -8.81 12.49 -0.23
N LEU A 101 -8.38 12.92 0.95
CA LEU A 101 -9.04 12.55 2.19
C LEU A 101 -10.36 13.33 2.30
N ILE A 102 -11.48 12.64 2.45
CA ILE A 102 -12.81 13.23 2.56
C ILE A 102 -13.43 12.84 3.89
N GLN A 103 -14.24 13.74 4.46
CA GLN A 103 -15.04 13.44 5.65
C GLN A 103 -16.21 12.55 5.25
N GLY A 104 -16.21 11.30 5.70
CA GLY A 104 -17.38 10.41 5.69
C GLY A 104 -18.29 10.65 6.89
N THR A 105 -19.33 9.84 7.04
CA THR A 105 -20.32 10.01 8.11
C THR A 105 -19.70 9.89 9.50
N GLU A 106 -18.80 8.91 9.72
CA GLU A 106 -18.19 8.65 11.04
C GLU A 106 -16.66 8.76 11.04
N CYS A 107 -16.00 8.83 9.87
CA CYS A 107 -14.54 8.76 9.75
C CYS A 107 -14.01 9.54 8.54
N VAL A 108 -12.69 9.59 8.35
CA VAL A 108 -12.06 10.11 7.13
C VAL A 108 -11.80 8.95 6.15
N LEU A 109 -12.24 9.11 4.90
CA LEU A 109 -12.05 8.14 3.82
C LEU A 109 -11.05 8.66 2.79
N LEU A 110 -10.29 7.77 2.16
CA LEU A 110 -9.51 8.08 0.97
C LEU A 110 -10.38 7.93 -0.28
N ARG A 111 -10.71 9.04 -0.95
CA ARG A 111 -11.25 9.00 -2.32
C ARG A 111 -10.10 9.04 -3.33
N THR A 112 -9.85 7.91 -3.97
CA THR A 112 -8.84 7.77 -5.01
C THR A 112 -9.17 8.59 -6.26
N ASN A 113 -8.16 8.83 -7.10
CA ASN A 113 -8.38 9.54 -8.38
C ASN A 113 -9.30 8.79 -9.36
N SER A 114 -9.49 7.47 -9.19
CA SER A 114 -10.46 6.68 -9.97
C SER A 114 -11.89 6.76 -9.42
N GLY A 115 -12.09 7.41 -8.27
CA GLY A 115 -13.40 7.57 -7.62
C GLY A 115 -13.69 6.56 -6.51
N ALA A 116 -12.96 5.45 -6.44
CA ALA A 116 -13.10 4.47 -5.37
C ALA A 116 -12.74 5.08 -3.99
N THR A 117 -13.43 4.65 -2.96
CA THR A 117 -13.34 5.17 -1.59
C THR A 117 -12.94 4.07 -0.62
N TYR A 118 -11.95 4.33 0.23
CA TYR A 118 -11.45 3.34 1.17
C TYR A 118 -11.29 3.92 2.57
N ALA A 119 -11.58 3.12 3.58
CA ALA A 119 -11.20 3.44 4.96
C ALA A 119 -9.70 3.20 5.15
N LEU A 120 -9.01 4.10 5.86
CA LEU A 120 -7.59 3.96 6.15
C LEU A 120 -7.41 3.49 7.60
N SER A 121 -6.53 2.51 7.84
CA SER A 121 -6.22 2.07 9.20
C SER A 121 -5.41 3.09 10.01
N ASP A 122 -4.66 3.96 9.32
CA ASP A 122 -3.88 5.04 9.92
C ASP A 122 -3.85 6.27 8.99
N LEU A 123 -4.08 7.46 9.55
CA LEU A 123 -4.04 8.74 8.85
C LEU A 123 -2.73 9.50 9.09
N GLY A 124 -1.94 9.13 10.10
CA GLY A 124 -0.81 9.92 10.57
C GLY A 124 -1.23 11.35 10.91
N ASP A 125 -0.50 12.33 10.38
CA ASP A 125 -0.76 13.77 10.58
C ASP A 125 -1.74 14.37 9.55
N PHE A 126 -2.32 13.56 8.67
CA PHE A 126 -3.20 14.04 7.60
C PHE A 126 -4.68 14.08 8.04
N GLY A 127 -5.44 15.01 7.48
CA GLY A 127 -6.87 15.18 7.75
C GLY A 127 -7.72 15.31 6.48
N ALA A 128 -9.04 15.41 6.67
CA ALA A 128 -9.96 15.67 5.57
C ALA A 128 -9.58 16.96 4.81
N GLY A 129 -9.58 16.88 3.48
CA GLY A 129 -9.11 17.91 2.56
C GLY A 129 -7.68 17.70 2.05
N ASP A 130 -6.87 16.87 2.72
CA ASP A 130 -5.50 16.64 2.29
C ASP A 130 -5.42 15.69 1.09
N ARG A 131 -4.48 15.97 0.18
CA ARG A 131 -4.20 15.09 -0.95
C ARG A 131 -2.99 14.21 -0.66
N VAL A 132 -3.25 12.92 -0.50
CA VAL A 132 -2.27 11.95 -0.02
C VAL A 132 -2.02 10.85 -1.04
N ARG A 133 -0.82 10.30 -1.01
CA ARG A 133 -0.44 9.05 -1.66
C ARG A 133 -0.34 8.00 -0.56
N VAL A 134 -1.21 7.00 -0.64
CA VAL A 134 -1.23 5.88 0.30
C VAL A 134 -0.60 4.68 -0.39
N ARG A 135 0.31 4.02 0.31
CA ARG A 135 0.76 2.66 0.02
C ARG A 135 0.30 1.75 1.14
N GLY A 136 -0.15 0.57 0.77
CA GLY A 136 -0.68 -0.36 1.73
C GLY A 136 -1.25 -1.58 1.06
N VAL A 137 -2.17 -2.20 1.74
CA VAL A 137 -2.78 -3.45 1.34
C VAL A 137 -4.29 -3.31 1.46
N ILE A 138 -5.03 -3.63 0.39
CA ILE A 138 -6.50 -3.60 0.44
C ILE A 138 -7.00 -4.86 1.17
N ASP A 139 -7.82 -4.65 2.18
CA ASP A 139 -8.64 -5.66 2.83
C ASP A 139 -10.10 -5.40 2.43
N ALA A 140 -10.62 -6.25 1.53
CA ALA A 140 -11.98 -6.14 1.02
C ALA A 140 -13.03 -6.69 1.99
N ASP A 141 -12.62 -7.54 2.93
CA ASP A 141 -13.51 -8.20 3.90
C ASP A 141 -13.55 -7.44 5.23
N CYS A 142 -12.84 -6.32 5.33
CA CYS A 142 -12.86 -5.50 6.52
C CYS A 142 -14.26 -4.93 6.79
N VAL A 143 -14.63 -4.85 8.07
CA VAL A 143 -15.79 -4.07 8.51
C VAL A 143 -15.25 -2.74 9.04
N SER A 144 -15.38 -1.69 8.24
CA SER A 144 -14.95 -0.35 8.67
C SER A 144 -16.00 0.29 9.59
N ILE A 145 -15.55 1.03 10.61
CA ILE A 145 -16.43 1.83 11.47
C ILE A 145 -17.21 2.85 10.65
N CYS A 146 -16.63 3.29 9.53
CA CYS A 146 -17.24 4.27 8.65
C CYS A 146 -18.56 3.82 8.03
N GLN A 147 -18.82 2.49 7.98
CA GLN A 147 -19.95 1.87 7.28
C GLN A 147 -20.12 2.35 5.82
N GLU A 148 -19.03 2.86 5.24
CA GLU A 148 -18.93 3.48 3.93
C GLU A 148 -17.61 3.07 3.28
N GLY A 149 -17.62 2.93 1.95
CA GLY A 149 -16.44 2.64 1.14
C GLY A 149 -16.47 1.27 0.46
N ASP A 150 -15.46 1.05 -0.38
CA ASP A 150 -15.23 -0.16 -1.18
C ASP A 150 -14.30 -1.17 -0.47
N GLY A 151 -13.84 -0.85 0.75
CA GLY A 151 -12.97 -1.69 1.58
C GLY A 151 -12.07 -0.86 2.51
N CYS A 152 -11.12 -1.53 3.17
CA CYS A 152 -10.11 -0.88 4.01
C CYS A 152 -8.73 -0.99 3.37
N ILE A 153 -7.86 -0.05 3.70
CA ILE A 153 -6.45 -0.13 3.38
C ILE A 153 -5.67 -0.19 4.69
N GLN A 154 -4.92 -1.27 4.86
CA GLN A 154 -3.87 -1.35 5.86
C GLN A 154 -2.71 -0.49 5.40
N VAL A 155 -2.54 0.68 6.00
CA VAL A 155 -1.58 1.69 5.55
C VAL A 155 -0.17 1.28 5.94
N GLU A 156 0.70 1.07 4.95
CA GLU A 156 2.15 0.90 5.14
C GLU A 156 2.87 2.26 5.14
N SER A 157 2.44 3.18 4.28
CA SER A 157 2.92 4.55 4.30
C SER A 157 1.91 5.52 3.70
N ILE A 158 1.80 6.68 4.32
CA ILE A 158 1.01 7.81 3.85
C ILE A 158 1.91 9.04 3.73
N ARG A 159 1.81 9.75 2.61
CA ARG A 159 2.60 10.96 2.35
C ARG A 159 1.83 11.91 1.44
N ALA A 160 2.17 13.19 1.45
CA ALA A 160 1.57 14.15 0.54
C ALA A 160 1.74 13.71 -0.93
N CYS A 161 0.66 13.71 -1.71
CA CYS A 161 0.73 13.39 -3.13
C CYS A 161 1.27 14.60 -3.90
N ARG A 162 2.55 14.57 -4.27
CA ARG A 162 3.15 15.56 -5.18
C ARG A 162 2.61 15.33 -6.59
N GLY A 163 1.80 16.26 -7.11
CA GLY A 163 1.24 16.18 -8.47
C GLY A 163 -0.20 16.68 -8.62
N GLY A 164 -0.84 17.18 -7.56
CA GLY A 164 -2.07 17.96 -7.69
C GLY A 164 -1.77 19.45 -7.74
N ILE A 165 -2.24 20.13 -8.78
CA ILE A 165 -2.09 21.59 -8.97
C ILE A 165 -2.92 22.41 -7.94
N GLY A 166 -3.72 21.77 -7.09
CA GLY A 166 -4.15 22.33 -5.80
C GLY A 166 -3.34 21.62 -4.72
N GLY A 167 -2.17 22.13 -4.34
CA GLY A 167 -2.02 23.37 -3.60
C GLY A 167 -1.75 22.98 -2.15
N PRO A 168 -0.55 23.19 -1.61
CA PRO A 168 -0.26 22.88 -0.23
C PRO A 168 -1.20 23.69 0.65
N GLY A 169 -2.06 23.01 1.40
CA GLY A 169 -2.42 23.45 2.72
C GLY A 169 -1.22 23.20 3.66
N GLY A 170 -0.13 23.98 3.67
CA GLY A 170 -0.18 25.44 3.58
C GLY A 170 -1.43 25.99 4.23
N ARG A 171 -1.93 25.37 5.31
CA ARG A 171 -2.62 26.14 6.32
C ARG A 171 -1.63 27.26 6.59
N PRO A 172 -1.93 28.53 6.28
CA PRO A 172 -1.25 29.59 7.00
C PRO A 172 -1.42 29.21 8.47
N PRO A 173 -0.39 29.32 9.32
CA PRO A 173 -0.60 29.18 10.75
C PRO A 173 -1.61 30.25 11.17
N TRP A 174 -2.90 29.93 11.12
CA TRP A 174 -3.97 30.65 11.81
C TRP A 174 -3.89 30.25 13.29
N CYS A 175 -2.69 30.33 13.85
CA CYS A 175 -2.52 30.74 15.24
C CYS A 175 -2.52 32.27 15.19
N GLY A 176 -3.65 32.89 15.51
CA GLY A 176 -3.61 34.24 16.06
C GLY A 176 -4.12 35.40 15.23
N VAL A 177 -4.99 35.23 14.23
CA VAL A 177 -5.94 36.32 13.96
C VAL A 177 -7.06 36.16 14.97
N GLY A 178 -6.92 36.87 16.08
CA GLY A 178 -8.00 37.08 17.02
C GLY A 178 -9.23 37.51 16.24
N ILE A 179 -10.24 36.64 16.22
CA ILE A 179 -11.60 37.05 15.94
C ILE A 179 -11.94 38.01 17.08
N GLN A 180 -11.74 39.31 16.84
CA GLN A 180 -12.42 40.33 17.60
C GLN A 180 -13.91 39.98 17.50
N LEU A 181 -14.51 39.71 18.65
CA LEU A 181 -15.95 39.63 18.80
C LEU A 181 -16.56 40.86 18.12
N LEU A 182 -17.13 40.67 16.94
CA LEU A 182 -18.13 41.59 16.41
C LEU A 182 -19.42 41.30 17.20
N PRO A 183 -19.97 42.30 17.92
CA PRO A 183 -21.19 42.10 18.66
C PRO A 183 -22.34 41.80 17.69
N ALA A 184 -23.11 40.79 18.07
CA ALA A 184 -24.34 40.38 17.41
C ALA A 184 -25.32 41.55 17.32
N ALA A 185 -25.67 41.94 16.10
CA ALA A 185 -26.83 42.79 15.85
C ALA A 185 -27.54 42.38 14.55
N ALA A 186 -28.85 42.20 14.71
CA ALA A 186 -29.92 42.12 13.71
C ALA A 186 -30.00 40.84 12.84
N LEU A 187 -30.87 39.88 13.19
CA LEU A 187 -32.32 39.84 12.87
C LEU A 187 -32.63 40.05 11.38
N GLY A 188 -33.09 38.99 10.73
CA GLY A 188 -33.64 39.03 9.37
C GLY A 188 -34.15 37.68 8.92
N MET A 189 -35.24 37.20 9.53
CA MET A 189 -35.99 36.03 9.07
C MET A 189 -36.48 36.23 7.64
N ILE A 190 -36.10 35.33 6.72
CA ILE A 190 -36.83 35.13 5.47
C ILE A 190 -37.16 33.65 5.35
N GLY A 191 -38.42 33.34 5.68
CA GLY A 191 -39.00 32.02 5.52
C GLY A 191 -39.19 31.69 4.04
N MET A 192 -38.78 30.49 3.64
CA MET A 192 -39.07 29.96 2.32
C MET A 192 -39.82 28.63 2.45
N ARG A 193 -41.16 28.74 2.35
CA ARG A 193 -42.08 27.61 2.15
C ARG A 193 -41.70 26.92 0.83
N ARG A 194 -41.30 25.66 0.86
CA ARG A 194 -41.32 24.80 -0.34
C ARG A 194 -42.43 23.75 -0.23
N SER A 195 -43.31 23.86 -1.21
CA SER A 195 -44.49 23.05 -1.46
C SER A 195 -44.09 21.63 -1.88
N ILE A 196 -44.56 20.64 -1.14
CA ILE A 196 -44.44 19.21 -1.46
C ILE A 196 -45.50 18.88 -2.51
N ARG A 197 -45.11 18.73 -3.78
CA ARG A 197 -45.94 18.04 -4.79
C ARG A 197 -45.68 16.55 -4.71
N ARG A 198 -46.63 15.82 -4.11
CA ARG A 198 -46.81 14.37 -4.28
C ARG A 198 -47.25 14.10 -5.72
N THR A 199 -46.38 13.52 -6.53
CA THR A 199 -46.81 12.81 -7.75
C THR A 199 -46.78 11.31 -7.51
N ASN A 200 -47.98 10.81 -7.22
CA ASN A 200 -48.37 9.42 -7.22
C ASN A 200 -48.42 8.94 -8.69
N ARG A 201 -47.55 7.99 -9.08
CA ARG A 201 -47.75 7.19 -10.28
C ARG A 201 -47.69 5.71 -9.91
N ARG A 202 -48.88 5.15 -9.74
CA ARG A 202 -49.19 3.75 -10.04
C ARG A 202 -48.88 3.47 -11.50
N GLN A 203 -48.38 2.28 -11.80
CA GLN A 203 -48.76 1.50 -13.00
C GLN A 203 -48.20 0.07 -12.89
N PRO A 204 -48.71 -0.87 -13.71
CA PRO A 204 -49.60 -1.97 -13.33
C PRO A 204 -48.90 -3.26 -12.87
#